data_AF-X1A5H7-F1
#
_entry.id   AF-X1A5H7-F1
#
_cell.length_a   1.000
_cell.length_b   1.000
_cell.length_c   1.000
_cell.angle_alpha   90.00
_cell.angle_beta   90.00
_cell.angle_gamma   90.00
#
_symmetry.space_group_name_H-M   'P 1'
#
loop_
_entity.id
_entity.type
_entity.pdbx_description
1 polymer ?
#
loop_
_entity_poly.entity_id
_entity_poly.type
_entity_poly.pdbx_seq_one_letter_code
_entity_poly.pdbx_strand_id
1 'polypeptide(L)'
;TEFLKSDQDPLEKILTVFSQYDPVEVIIPTQLKKDERLFMLLSDLNDALIKTFEDLIFDYDESYNLIKRHFKISNLNSFGLEHSEMAVQASGGLLAFLKETQRDVLPNLFKINFIQEERVLHIDYITQRNLELVNSLWEKGKDTTLYSIFNQTHTPMGARLLKKIILQPLTDLNEINQRINIVQKFKDDIFLREELREELKVIGDLERFINRINYSEIC
;
A
#
# COMPACT_ATOMS: atom_id res chain seq x y z
N THR A 1 -24.08 14.37 18.57
CA THR A 1 -23.87 13.34 19.62
C THR A 1 -24.13 11.92 19.12
N GLU A 2 -23.91 11.62 17.82
CA GLU A 2 -24.09 10.26 17.25
C GLU A 2 -23.09 9.98 16.11
N PHE A 3 -21.79 10.31 16.27
CA PHE A 3 -20.76 10.03 15.26
C PHE A 3 -19.57 9.20 15.79
N LEU A 4 -19.72 8.55 16.95
CA LEU A 4 -18.65 7.77 17.60
C LEU A 4 -19.09 6.34 17.91
N LYS A 5 -19.87 5.71 17.03
CA LYS A 5 -20.35 4.33 17.18
C LYS A 5 -19.99 3.43 15.99
N SER A 6 -18.98 3.79 15.22
CA SER A 6 -18.50 2.96 14.11
C SER A 6 -17.19 2.25 14.46
N ASP A 7 -16.93 1.89 15.72
CA ASP A 7 -15.95 0.84 16.04
C ASP A 7 -16.56 -0.51 15.65
N GLN A 8 -16.21 -1.20 14.57
CA GLN A 8 -15.71 -0.93 13.21
C GLN A 8 -15.91 -2.32 12.59
N ASP A 9 -16.74 -2.50 11.56
CA ASP A 9 -16.91 -3.80 10.92
C ASP A 9 -15.53 -4.26 10.41
N PRO A 10 -14.98 -5.42 10.86
CA PRO A 10 -13.67 -5.89 10.38
C PRO A 10 -13.60 -5.99 8.86
N LEU A 11 -14.72 -6.27 8.21
CA LEU A 11 -14.82 -6.30 6.76
C LEU A 11 -14.61 -4.91 6.13
N GLU A 12 -15.21 -3.87 6.71
CA GLU A 12 -15.07 -2.48 6.25
C GLU A 12 -13.62 -2.00 6.36
N LYS A 13 -12.90 -2.41 7.42
CA LYS A 13 -11.47 -2.13 7.55
C LYS A 13 -10.65 -2.77 6.44
N ILE A 14 -10.89 -4.06 6.18
CA ILE A 14 -10.19 -4.80 5.12
C ILE A 14 -10.46 -4.16 3.76
N LEU A 15 -11.72 -3.86 3.45
CA LEU A 15 -12.14 -3.16 2.24
C LEU A 15 -11.41 -1.82 2.07
N THR A 16 -11.34 -1.04 3.14
CA THR A 16 -10.68 0.27 3.12
C THR A 16 -9.18 0.14 2.87
N VAL A 17 -8.51 -0.81 3.54
CA VAL A 17 -7.08 -1.09 3.33
C VAL A 17 -6.83 -1.63 1.92
N PHE A 18 -7.66 -2.54 1.43
CA PHE A 18 -7.53 -3.09 0.07
C PHE A 18 -7.69 -2.00 -0.98
N SER A 19 -8.64 -1.08 -0.81
CA SER A 19 -8.79 0.03 -1.76
C SER A 19 -7.60 1.01 -1.71
N GLN A 20 -7.04 1.26 -0.51
CA GLN A 20 -5.90 2.15 -0.32
C GLN A 20 -4.59 1.61 -0.90
N TYR A 21 -4.34 0.30 -0.78
CA TYR A 21 -3.08 -0.32 -1.17
C TYR A 21 -3.16 -1.08 -2.50
N ASP A 22 -4.37 -1.44 -2.94
CA ASP A 22 -4.66 -2.13 -4.21
C ASP A 22 -3.72 -3.32 -4.44
N PRO A 23 -3.71 -4.30 -3.51
CA PRO A 23 -2.76 -5.40 -3.57
C PRO A 23 -3.00 -6.25 -4.82
N VAL A 24 -1.93 -6.62 -5.51
CA VAL A 24 -1.99 -7.52 -6.68
C VAL A 24 -1.89 -9.00 -6.29
N GLU A 25 -1.35 -9.29 -5.10
CA GLU A 25 -1.28 -10.63 -4.53
C GLU A 25 -1.62 -10.57 -3.03
N VAL A 26 -2.39 -11.56 -2.56
CA VAL A 26 -2.73 -11.73 -1.13
C VAL A 26 -2.25 -13.11 -0.69
N ILE A 27 -1.36 -13.13 0.31
CA ILE A 27 -0.80 -14.36 0.85
C ILE A 27 -1.54 -14.71 2.14
N ILE A 28 -2.09 -15.92 2.21
CA ILE A 28 -2.83 -16.41 3.38
C ILE A 28 -2.28 -17.75 3.87
N PRO A 29 -2.46 -18.09 5.15
CA PRO A 29 -2.30 -19.46 5.66
C PRO A 29 -3.15 -20.45 4.85
N THR A 30 -2.63 -21.65 4.60
CA THR A 30 -3.33 -22.73 3.91
C THR A 30 -4.65 -23.11 4.59
N GLN A 31 -4.72 -23.04 5.92
CA GLN A 31 -5.94 -23.29 6.69
C GLN A 31 -7.07 -22.31 6.36
N LEU A 32 -6.78 -21.05 6.06
CA LEU A 32 -7.79 -20.04 5.72
C LEU A 32 -8.44 -20.30 4.36
N LYS A 33 -7.79 -21.06 3.47
CA LYS A 33 -8.40 -21.48 2.20
C LYS A 33 -9.64 -22.36 2.39
N LYS A 34 -9.76 -23.03 3.55
CA LYS A 34 -10.90 -23.90 3.88
C LYS A 34 -12.15 -23.09 4.22
N ASP A 35 -12.00 -21.80 4.53
CA ASP A 35 -13.13 -20.90 4.74
C ASP A 35 -13.61 -20.36 3.39
N GLU A 36 -14.62 -21.01 2.82
CA GLU A 36 -15.21 -20.62 1.53
C GLU A 36 -15.76 -19.18 1.54
N ARG A 37 -16.26 -18.70 2.68
CA ARG A 37 -16.82 -17.35 2.78
C ARG A 37 -15.72 -16.31 2.70
N LEU A 38 -14.63 -16.52 3.45
CA LEU A 38 -13.46 -15.65 3.40
C LEU A 38 -12.83 -15.65 2.00
N PHE A 39 -12.75 -16.81 1.35
CA PHE A 39 -12.20 -16.91 0.00
C PHE A 39 -13.05 -16.18 -1.05
N MET A 40 -14.38 -16.39 -1.04
CA MET A 40 -15.30 -15.64 -1.91
C MET A 40 -15.17 -14.14 -1.66
N LEU A 41 -15.18 -13.73 -0.38
CA LEU A 41 -15.03 -12.35 0.00
C LEU A 41 -13.74 -11.74 -0.59
N LEU A 42 -12.58 -12.35 -0.32
CA LEU A 42 -11.29 -11.85 -0.81
C LEU A 42 -11.22 -11.80 -2.34
N SER A 43 -11.86 -12.76 -3.02
CA SER A 43 -11.95 -12.78 -4.49
C SER A 43 -12.85 -11.68 -5.05
N ASP A 44 -13.89 -11.29 -4.31
CA ASP A 44 -14.82 -10.21 -4.68
C ASP A 44 -14.27 -8.82 -4.34
N LEU A 45 -13.28 -8.70 -3.43
CA LEU A 45 -12.75 -7.41 -2.99
C LEU A 45 -11.87 -6.72 -4.04
N ASN A 46 -11.04 -7.48 -4.74
CA ASN A 46 -10.16 -7.00 -5.80
C ASN A 46 -9.71 -8.18 -6.68
N ASP A 47 -9.17 -7.90 -7.87
CA ASP A 47 -8.55 -8.87 -8.78
C ASP A 47 -7.21 -9.45 -8.25
N ALA A 48 -6.97 -9.37 -6.94
CA ALA A 48 -5.75 -9.80 -6.30
C ALA A 48 -5.62 -11.33 -6.36
N LEU A 49 -4.45 -11.82 -6.76
CA LEU A 49 -4.19 -13.25 -6.78
C LEU A 49 -4.00 -13.78 -5.35
N ILE A 50 -4.93 -14.63 -4.90
CA ILE A 50 -4.84 -15.29 -3.59
C ILE A 50 -3.89 -16.47 -3.68
N LYS A 51 -2.82 -16.45 -2.89
CA LYS A 51 -1.87 -17.57 -2.73
C LYS A 51 -1.88 -18.07 -1.30
N THR A 52 -1.71 -19.37 -1.15
CA THR A 52 -1.57 -20.02 0.15
C THR A 52 -0.12 -20.33 0.46
N PHE A 53 0.24 -20.23 1.73
CA PHE A 53 1.57 -20.60 2.23
C PHE A 53 1.47 -21.44 3.51
N GLU A 54 2.57 -22.04 3.94
CA GLU A 54 2.59 -23.01 5.06
C GLU A 54 2.06 -22.39 6.35
N ASP A 55 1.12 -23.07 7.02
CA ASP A 55 0.43 -22.53 8.20
C ASP A 55 1.40 -22.19 9.35
N LEU A 56 2.36 -23.08 9.61
CA LEU A 56 3.35 -22.96 10.68
C LEU A 56 4.11 -21.62 10.65
N ILE A 57 4.34 -21.06 9.45
CA ILE A 57 5.13 -19.84 9.33
C ILE A 57 4.37 -18.59 9.78
N PHE A 58 3.04 -18.69 9.88
CA PHE A 58 2.16 -17.66 10.42
C PHE A 58 1.94 -17.84 11.94
N ASP A 59 2.59 -18.81 12.60
CA ASP A 59 2.59 -18.86 14.05
C ASP A 59 3.45 -17.71 14.60
N TYR A 60 3.01 -17.14 15.73
CA TYR A 60 3.66 -15.96 16.30
C TYR A 60 5.15 -16.17 16.56
N ASP A 61 5.52 -17.27 17.20
CA ASP A 61 6.92 -17.55 17.56
C ASP A 61 7.81 -17.71 16.33
N GLU A 62 7.34 -18.43 15.30
CA GLU A 62 8.07 -18.61 14.04
C GLU A 62 8.22 -17.29 13.28
N SER A 63 7.13 -16.54 13.15
CA SER A 63 7.13 -15.21 12.54
C SER A 63 8.05 -14.22 13.28
N TYR A 64 7.96 -14.16 14.60
CA TYR A 64 8.77 -13.28 15.45
C TYR A 64 10.26 -13.58 15.29
N ASN A 65 10.64 -14.86 15.38
CA ASN A 65 12.03 -15.29 15.22
C ASN A 65 12.55 -15.07 13.79
N LEU A 66 11.71 -15.28 12.79
CA LEU A 66 12.06 -15.05 11.39
C LEU A 66 12.35 -13.57 11.12
N ILE A 67 11.49 -12.66 11.60
CA ILE A 67 11.66 -11.21 11.45
C ILE A 67 12.94 -10.77 12.17
N LYS A 68 13.13 -11.15 13.43
CA LYS A 68 14.35 -10.82 14.19
C LYS A 68 15.63 -11.25 13.48
N ARG A 69 15.66 -12.49 13.00
CA ARG A 69 16.82 -13.06 12.29
C ARG A 69 17.09 -12.33 10.98
N HIS A 70 16.04 -11.97 10.23
CA HIS A 70 16.19 -11.27 8.96
C HIS A 70 16.74 -9.86 9.14
N PHE A 71 16.15 -9.08 10.05
CA PHE A 71 16.54 -7.69 10.30
C PHE A 71 17.71 -7.51 11.29
N LYS A 72 18.20 -8.61 11.87
CA LYS A 72 19.29 -8.63 12.87
C LYS A 72 19.00 -7.73 14.10
N ILE A 73 17.79 -7.87 14.64
CA ILE A 73 17.31 -7.09 15.80
C ILE A 73 16.99 -7.99 17.00
N SER A 74 17.02 -7.41 18.20
CA SER A 74 16.79 -8.14 19.46
C SER A 74 15.31 -8.29 19.82
N ASN A 75 14.46 -7.36 19.39
CA ASN A 75 13.01 -7.36 19.57
C ASN A 75 12.35 -6.54 18.44
N LEU A 76 11.03 -6.47 18.40
CA LEU A 76 10.28 -5.81 17.34
C LEU A 76 9.79 -4.39 17.71
N ASN A 77 10.22 -3.86 18.86
CA ASN A 77 9.86 -2.50 19.32
C ASN A 77 10.25 -1.44 18.30
N SER A 78 11.40 -1.59 17.64
CA SER A 78 11.87 -0.65 16.60
C SER A 78 10.97 -0.58 15.37
N PHE A 79 10.08 -1.57 15.18
CA PHE A 79 9.08 -1.60 14.12
C PHE A 79 7.66 -1.32 14.60
N GLY A 80 7.45 -1.17 15.91
CA GLY A 80 6.13 -0.97 16.50
C GLY A 80 5.24 -2.23 16.50
N LEU A 81 5.82 -3.43 16.33
CA LEU A 81 5.06 -4.68 16.22
C LEU A 81 4.91 -5.46 17.53
N GLU A 82 5.62 -5.09 18.60
CA GLU A 82 5.74 -5.90 19.83
C GLU A 82 4.38 -6.26 20.46
N HIS A 83 3.38 -5.39 20.31
CA HIS A 83 2.05 -5.55 20.90
C HIS A 83 0.96 -5.97 19.89
N SER A 84 1.35 -6.39 18.68
CA SER A 84 0.39 -6.76 17.63
C SER A 84 0.71 -8.16 17.07
N GLU A 85 0.18 -9.19 17.73
CA GLU A 85 0.39 -10.59 17.38
C GLU A 85 0.04 -10.88 15.92
N MET A 86 -1.17 -10.50 15.48
CA MET A 86 -1.61 -10.71 14.09
C MET A 86 -0.73 -9.99 13.06
N ALA A 87 -0.24 -8.79 13.37
CA ALA A 87 0.67 -8.07 12.47
C ALA A 87 2.04 -8.76 12.38
N VAL A 88 2.54 -9.33 13.48
CA VAL A 88 3.75 -10.14 13.50
C VAL A 88 3.57 -11.38 12.63
N GLN A 89 2.48 -12.12 12.82
CA GLN A 89 2.13 -13.33 12.06
C GLN A 89 2.03 -13.05 10.55
N ALA A 90 1.29 -12.01 10.15
CA ALA A 90 1.15 -11.63 8.75
C ALA A 90 2.49 -11.17 8.14
N SER A 91 3.28 -10.40 8.89
CA SER A 91 4.59 -9.92 8.42
C SER A 91 5.59 -11.06 8.26
N GLY A 92 5.60 -12.02 9.19
CA GLY A 92 6.49 -13.18 9.14
C GLY A 92 6.12 -14.13 7.99
N GLY A 93 4.82 -14.41 7.81
CA GLY A 93 4.33 -15.18 6.67
C GLY A 93 4.68 -14.56 5.32
N LEU A 94 4.48 -13.24 5.16
CA LEU A 94 4.88 -12.52 3.95
C LEU A 94 6.40 -12.57 3.74
N LEU A 95 7.19 -12.35 4.79
CA LEU A 95 8.65 -12.40 4.72
C LEU A 95 9.16 -13.80 4.31
N ALA A 96 8.54 -14.85 4.81
CA ALA A 96 8.89 -16.21 4.43
C ALA A 96 8.53 -16.53 2.98
N PHE A 97 7.33 -16.13 2.56
CA PHE A 97 6.89 -16.28 1.18
C PHE A 97 7.83 -15.56 0.20
N LEU A 98 8.23 -14.33 0.52
CA LEU A 98 9.22 -13.60 -0.26
C LEU A 98 10.59 -14.31 -0.27
N LYS A 99 11.02 -14.91 0.86
CA LYS A 99 12.25 -15.73 0.94
C LYS A 99 12.23 -16.93 0.04
N GLU A 100 11.09 -17.55 -0.14
CA GLU A 100 11.00 -18.71 -1.01
C GLU A 100 10.94 -18.33 -2.49
N THR A 101 10.12 -17.33 -2.82
CA THR A 101 9.76 -16.97 -4.19
C THR A 101 10.67 -15.93 -4.83
N GLN A 102 11.34 -15.11 -4.03
CA GLN A 102 12.11 -13.94 -4.46
C GLN A 102 13.46 -13.85 -3.71
N ARG A 103 14.21 -14.95 -3.71
CA ARG A 103 15.48 -15.13 -2.96
C ARG A 103 16.49 -13.99 -3.14
N ASP A 104 16.53 -13.39 -4.32
CA ASP A 104 17.51 -12.35 -4.68
C ASP A 104 17.10 -10.93 -4.24
N VAL A 105 15.86 -10.73 -3.78
CA VAL A 105 15.26 -9.40 -3.49
C VAL A 105 15.42 -8.98 -2.02
N LEU A 106 15.55 -9.96 -1.12
CA LEU A 106 15.55 -9.76 0.33
C LEU A 106 16.70 -8.98 0.96
N PRO A 107 17.90 -8.83 0.36
CA PRO A 107 18.92 -7.95 0.92
C PRO A 107 18.45 -6.49 1.04
N ASN A 108 17.39 -6.10 0.29
CA ASN A 108 16.89 -4.73 0.16
C ASN A 108 15.56 -4.47 0.87
N LEU A 109 15.06 -5.37 1.73
CA LEU A 109 13.88 -5.04 2.55
C LEU A 109 14.32 -4.09 3.67
N PHE A 110 14.17 -2.78 3.46
CA PHE A 110 14.83 -1.78 4.29
C PHE A 110 14.18 -1.55 5.66
N LYS A 111 12.88 -1.89 5.85
CA LYS A 111 12.19 -1.71 7.14
C LYS A 111 10.76 -2.29 7.13
N ILE A 112 10.27 -2.74 8.28
CA ILE A 112 8.81 -2.86 8.51
C ILE A 112 8.34 -1.60 9.26
N ASN A 113 7.33 -0.93 8.71
CA ASN A 113 6.68 0.19 9.37
C ASN A 113 5.26 -0.21 9.78
N PHE A 114 5.00 -0.25 11.09
CA PHE A 114 3.64 -0.37 11.60
C PHE A 114 2.89 0.93 11.33
N ILE A 115 1.82 0.85 10.53
CA ILE A 115 1.03 2.02 10.14
C ILE A 115 0.07 2.34 11.27
N GLN A 116 0.24 3.51 11.89
CA GLN A 116 -0.71 4.07 12.85
C GLN A 116 -1.71 4.95 12.10
N GLU A 117 -3.00 4.84 12.44
CA GLU A 117 -4.11 5.51 11.75
C GLU A 117 -4.05 7.06 11.85
N GLU A 118 -3.24 7.63 12.74
CA GLU A 118 -3.30 9.05 13.12
C GLU A 118 -2.79 10.05 12.06
N ARG A 119 -2.05 9.61 11.04
CA ARG A 119 -1.34 10.53 10.12
C ARG A 119 -2.10 10.88 8.84
N VAL A 120 -3.21 10.21 8.57
CA VAL A 120 -4.01 10.40 7.35
C VAL A 120 -5.49 10.38 7.68
N LEU A 121 -6.28 11.06 6.86
CA LEU A 121 -7.73 11.05 7.00
C LEU A 121 -8.23 9.64 6.63
N HIS A 122 -8.88 8.98 7.57
CA HIS A 122 -9.58 7.73 7.29
C HIS A 122 -10.82 8.02 6.46
N ILE A 123 -10.84 7.52 5.23
CA ILE A 123 -12.01 7.53 4.35
C ILE A 123 -12.41 6.07 4.19
N ASP A 124 -13.59 5.68 4.67
CA ASP A 124 -14.08 4.32 4.53
C ASP A 124 -14.36 3.97 3.05
N TYR A 125 -14.35 2.67 2.74
CA TYR A 125 -14.55 2.17 1.38
C TYR A 125 -15.85 2.68 0.73
N ILE A 126 -16.96 2.76 1.48
CA ILE A 126 -18.25 3.21 0.93
C ILE A 126 -18.14 4.68 0.53
N THR A 127 -17.54 5.51 1.37
CA THR A 127 -17.27 6.91 1.07
C THR A 127 -16.32 7.06 -0.13
N GLN A 128 -15.22 6.29 -0.19
CA GLN A 128 -14.30 6.32 -1.34
C GLN A 128 -15.02 5.99 -2.66
N ARG A 129 -15.90 4.98 -2.63
CA ARG A 129 -16.69 4.54 -3.77
C ARG A 129 -17.77 5.57 -4.16
N ASN A 130 -18.48 6.13 -3.19
CA ASN A 130 -19.53 7.13 -3.43
C ASN A 130 -18.97 8.45 -3.98
N LEU A 131 -17.73 8.79 -3.61
CA LEU A 131 -17.01 9.94 -4.14
C LEU A 131 -16.28 9.64 -5.46
N GLU A 132 -16.35 8.41 -5.96
CA GLU A 132 -15.64 7.94 -7.16
C GLU A 132 -14.17 8.38 -7.18
N LEU A 133 -13.46 8.18 -6.06
CA LEU A 133 -12.10 8.72 -5.91
C LEU A 133 -11.14 8.12 -6.94
N VAL A 134 -11.21 6.81 -7.13
CA VAL A 134 -10.31 6.06 -8.04
C VAL A 134 -11.05 5.07 -8.94
N ASN A 135 -12.19 4.54 -8.49
CA ASN A 135 -13.03 3.60 -9.23
C ASN A 135 -14.38 4.27 -9.52
N SER A 136 -14.88 4.14 -10.76
CA SER A 136 -16.22 4.63 -11.11
C SER A 136 -17.29 3.65 -10.64
N LEU A 137 -18.48 4.15 -10.33
CA LEU A 137 -19.65 3.34 -10.07
C LEU A 137 -20.26 2.75 -11.35
N TRP A 138 -19.92 3.31 -12.52
CA TRP A 138 -20.60 3.03 -13.78
C TRP A 138 -19.66 2.24 -14.72
N GLU A 139 -19.96 0.96 -14.96
CA GLU A 139 -19.16 0.08 -15.82
C GLU A 139 -19.10 0.49 -17.31
N LYS A 140 -19.95 1.43 -17.75
CA LYS A 140 -20.13 1.76 -19.16
C LYS A 140 -20.20 3.27 -19.40
N GLY A 141 -19.02 3.87 -19.57
CA GLY A 141 -18.87 5.04 -20.44
C GLY A 141 -18.41 6.31 -19.72
N LYS A 142 -17.10 6.53 -19.79
CA LYS A 142 -16.29 7.63 -19.23
C LYS A 142 -16.05 7.52 -17.73
N ASP A 143 -14.91 6.91 -17.40
CA ASP A 143 -14.30 6.94 -16.07
C ASP A 143 -13.98 8.40 -15.67
N THR A 144 -14.95 9.12 -15.13
CA THR A 144 -14.76 10.46 -14.55
C THR A 144 -14.56 10.35 -13.05
N THR A 145 -13.53 9.61 -12.63
CA THR A 145 -13.12 9.55 -11.24
C THR A 145 -12.32 10.80 -10.89
N LEU A 146 -12.22 11.13 -9.59
CA LEU A 146 -11.34 12.21 -9.16
C LEU A 146 -9.91 11.98 -9.66
N TYR A 147 -9.42 10.75 -9.53
CA TYR A 147 -8.11 10.36 -10.03
C TYR A 147 -7.96 10.56 -11.54
N SER A 148 -8.91 10.14 -12.38
CA SER A 148 -8.77 10.28 -13.84
C SER A 148 -8.73 11.74 -14.30
N ILE A 149 -9.44 12.62 -13.60
CA ILE A 149 -9.44 14.08 -13.88
C ILE A 149 -8.10 14.71 -13.49
N PHE A 150 -7.56 14.37 -12.32
CA PHE A 150 -6.35 14.98 -11.78
C PHE A 150 -5.05 14.34 -12.28
N ASN A 151 -5.11 13.11 -12.80
CA ASN A 151 -3.92 12.39 -13.23
C ASN A 151 -3.38 12.92 -14.58
N GLN A 152 -2.54 13.95 -14.47
CA GLN A 152 -1.77 14.56 -15.56
C GLN A 152 -0.26 14.32 -15.35
N THR A 153 0.09 13.22 -14.69
CA THR A 153 1.48 12.88 -14.36
C THR A 153 2.20 12.30 -15.59
N HIS A 154 3.50 12.57 -15.71
CA HIS A 154 4.31 12.08 -16.84
C HIS A 154 5.03 10.76 -16.55
N THR A 155 4.98 10.26 -15.32
CA THR A 155 5.68 9.02 -14.91
C THR A 155 4.72 8.05 -14.20
N PRO A 156 4.90 6.72 -14.37
CA PRO A 156 4.10 5.73 -13.65
C PRO A 156 4.23 5.85 -12.12
N MET A 157 5.41 6.18 -11.61
CA MET A 157 5.63 6.42 -10.17
C MET A 157 4.85 7.65 -9.67
N GLY A 158 4.75 8.71 -10.50
CA GLY A 158 3.95 9.89 -10.19
C GLY A 158 2.45 9.56 -10.13
N ALA A 159 1.95 8.77 -11.09
CA ALA A 159 0.56 8.32 -11.10
C ALA A 159 0.21 7.51 -9.85
N ARG A 160 1.08 6.57 -9.45
CA ARG A 160 0.94 5.79 -8.21
C ARG A 160 0.94 6.67 -6.96
N LEU A 161 1.84 7.65 -6.90
CA LEU A 161 1.89 8.60 -5.79
C LEU A 161 0.62 9.45 -5.71
N LEU A 162 0.10 9.95 -6.83
CA LEU A 162 -1.14 10.73 -6.87
C LEU A 162 -2.33 9.90 -6.37
N LYS A 163 -2.48 8.66 -6.84
CA LYS A 163 -3.52 7.73 -6.37
C LYS A 163 -3.47 7.59 -4.84
N LYS A 164 -2.27 7.35 -4.29
CA LYS A 164 -2.05 7.27 -2.84
C LYS A 164 -2.46 8.55 -2.10
N ILE A 165 -2.09 9.73 -2.62
CA ILE A 165 -2.43 11.01 -1.98
C ILE A 165 -3.94 11.25 -1.93
N ILE A 166 -4.67 10.86 -2.98
CA ILE A 166 -6.14 10.97 -3.03
C ILE A 166 -6.78 10.06 -1.98
N LEU A 167 -6.31 8.82 -1.87
CA LEU A 167 -6.89 7.81 -0.96
C LEU A 167 -6.45 7.97 0.50
N GLN A 168 -5.34 8.66 0.74
CA GLN A 168 -4.77 8.89 2.07
C GLN A 168 -4.43 10.38 2.27
N PRO A 169 -5.44 11.25 2.39
CA PRO A 169 -5.20 12.69 2.59
C PRO A 169 -4.46 12.94 3.89
N LEU A 170 -3.58 13.93 3.91
CA LEU A 170 -2.83 14.31 5.11
C LEU A 170 -3.76 14.98 6.14
N THR A 171 -3.46 14.76 7.42
CA THR A 171 -4.10 15.47 8.55
C THR A 171 -3.18 16.53 9.16
N ASP A 172 -1.87 16.44 8.93
CA ASP A 172 -0.89 17.41 9.44
C ASP A 172 -0.89 18.71 8.63
N LEU A 173 -1.19 19.82 9.31
CA LEU A 173 -1.29 21.14 8.68
C LEU A 173 0.05 21.63 8.09
N ASN A 174 1.18 21.29 8.70
CA ASN A 174 2.49 21.70 8.20
C ASN A 174 2.82 20.96 6.91
N GLU A 175 2.59 19.64 6.85
CA GLU A 175 2.79 18.85 5.63
C GLU A 175 1.86 19.32 4.49
N ILE A 176 0.60 19.64 4.80
CA ILE A 176 -0.34 20.21 3.83
C ILE A 176 0.19 21.53 3.27
N ASN A 177 0.60 22.46 4.14
CA ASN A 177 1.12 23.77 3.73
C ASN A 177 2.42 23.65 2.92
N GLN A 178 3.30 22.72 3.27
CA GLN A 178 4.51 22.45 2.48
C GLN A 178 4.17 22.03 1.05
N ARG A 179 3.20 21.12 0.87
CA ARG A 179 2.74 20.71 -0.48
C ARG A 179 2.12 21.87 -1.24
N ILE A 180 1.27 22.67 -0.59
CA ILE A 180 0.66 23.86 -1.20
C ILE A 180 1.72 24.85 -1.67
N ASN A 181 2.75 25.10 -0.86
CA ASN A 181 3.85 26.00 -1.21
C ASN A 181 4.64 25.50 -2.44
N ILE A 182 4.89 24.19 -2.53
CA ILE A 182 5.54 23.58 -3.70
C ILE A 182 4.68 23.77 -4.95
N VAL A 183 3.38 23.50 -4.86
CA VAL A 183 2.44 23.71 -5.98
C VAL A 183 2.40 25.17 -6.40
N GLN A 184 2.38 26.10 -5.44
CA GLN A 184 2.36 27.53 -5.70
C GLN A 184 3.63 27.97 -6.47
N LYS A 185 4.80 27.45 -6.11
CA LYS A 185 6.05 27.72 -6.85
C LYS A 185 5.97 27.30 -8.32
N PHE A 186 5.47 26.11 -8.63
CA PHE A 186 5.30 25.64 -10.01
C PHE A 186 4.12 26.28 -10.74
N LYS A 187 3.17 26.86 -10.01
CA LYS A 187 2.09 27.66 -10.59
C LYS A 187 2.62 29.01 -11.05
N ASP A 188 3.45 29.66 -10.23
CA ASP A 188 3.98 31.01 -10.48
C ASP A 188 5.13 31.02 -11.49
N ASP A 189 5.91 29.94 -11.56
CA ASP A 189 7.00 29.77 -12.53
C ASP A 189 6.65 28.74 -13.61
N ILE A 190 6.10 29.23 -14.72
CA ILE A 190 5.69 28.40 -15.86
C ILE A 190 6.89 27.74 -16.54
N PHE A 191 8.01 28.46 -16.67
CA PHE A 191 9.20 27.95 -17.37
C PHE A 191 9.79 26.77 -16.60
N LEU A 192 9.98 26.92 -15.28
CA LEU A 192 10.45 25.85 -14.40
C LEU A 192 9.52 24.62 -14.46
N ARG A 193 8.20 24.84 -14.50
CA ARG A 193 7.23 23.74 -14.59
C ARG A 193 7.34 22.98 -15.91
N GLU A 194 7.41 23.68 -17.04
CA GLU A 194 7.51 23.01 -18.35
C GLU A 194 8.85 22.30 -18.53
N GLU A 195 9.96 22.91 -18.12
CA GLU A 195 11.29 22.27 -18.14
C GLU A 195 11.28 20.96 -17.34
N LEU A 196 10.78 20.98 -16.10
CA LEU A 196 10.67 19.78 -15.27
C LEU A 196 9.74 18.72 -15.90
N ARG A 197 8.64 19.14 -16.55
CA ARG A 197 7.72 18.21 -17.23
C ARG A 197 8.42 17.50 -18.39
N GLU A 198 9.23 18.21 -19.18
CA GLU A 198 9.98 17.58 -20.28
C GLU A 198 11.01 16.58 -19.76
N GLU A 199 11.77 16.92 -18.72
CA GLU A 199 12.74 16.00 -18.10
C GLU A 199 12.06 14.74 -17.55
N LEU A 200 10.90 14.90 -16.88
CA LEU A 200 10.15 13.77 -16.33
C LEU A 200 9.58 12.84 -17.39
N LYS A 201 9.26 13.30 -18.60
CA LYS A 201 8.76 12.42 -19.68
C LYS A 201 9.79 11.39 -20.14
N VAL A 202 11.08 11.73 -20.04
CA VAL A 202 12.17 10.84 -20.43
C VAL A 202 12.47 9.81 -19.34
N ILE A 203 12.11 10.12 -18.10
CA ILE A 203 12.27 9.21 -16.96
C ILE A 203 11.17 8.14 -17.03
N GLY A 204 11.58 6.91 -17.36
CA GLY A 204 10.72 5.73 -17.28
C GLY A 204 10.33 5.37 -15.83
N ASP A 205 9.85 4.15 -15.60
CA ASP A 205 9.53 3.70 -14.23
C ASP A 205 10.81 3.40 -13.44
N LEU A 206 11.47 4.45 -12.94
CA LEU A 206 12.76 4.36 -12.24
C LEU A 206 12.69 3.44 -11.03
N GLU A 207 11.56 3.41 -10.33
CA GLU A 207 11.35 2.51 -9.19
C GLU A 207 11.41 1.04 -9.62
N ARG A 208 10.81 0.69 -10.78
CA ARG A 208 10.96 -0.65 -11.37
C ARG A 208 12.37 -0.90 -11.87
N PHE A 209 13.05 0.09 -12.44
CA PHE A 209 14.43 -0.06 -12.91
C PHE A 209 15.42 -0.28 -11.76
N ILE A 210 15.33 0.48 -10.67
CA ILE A 210 16.19 0.32 -9.48
C ILE A 210 15.98 -1.08 -8.88
N ASN A 211 14.72 -1.50 -8.73
CA ASN A 211 14.41 -2.85 -8.29
C ASN A 211 15.02 -3.89 -9.25
N ARG A 212 14.99 -3.65 -10.56
CA ARG A 212 15.57 -4.54 -11.58
C ARG A 212 17.09 -4.60 -11.61
N ILE A 213 17.78 -3.47 -11.46
CA ILE A 213 19.25 -3.42 -11.49
C ILE A 213 19.83 -4.12 -10.27
N ASN A 214 19.17 -3.96 -9.10
CA ASN A 214 19.47 -4.77 -7.92
C ASN A 214 19.32 -6.28 -8.18
N TYR A 215 18.50 -6.71 -9.17
CA TYR A 215 18.40 -8.11 -9.59
C TYR A 215 19.55 -8.57 -10.50
N SER A 216 20.21 -7.67 -11.24
CA SER A 216 21.21 -8.05 -12.25
C SER A 216 22.66 -8.04 -11.79
N GLU A 217 23.00 -7.36 -10.69
CA GLU A 217 24.39 -7.30 -10.17
C GLU A 217 24.75 -8.45 -9.23
N ILE A 218 23.88 -9.45 -9.05
CA ILE A 218 24.09 -10.61 -8.15
C ILE A 218 24.14 -11.94 -8.94
N CYS A 219 24.33 -11.90 -10.26
CA CYS A 219 24.64 -13.07 -11.08
C CYS A 219 26.15 -13.21 -11.32
#